data_AF-A0A3B8R3D9-F1
#
_entry.id   AF-A0A3B8R3D9-F1
#
_cell.length_a   1.000
_cell.length_b   1.000
_cell.length_c   1.000
_cell.angle_alpha   90.00
_cell.angle_beta   90.00
_cell.angle_gamma   90.00
#
_symmetry.space_group_name_H-M   'P 1'
#
loop_
_entity.id
_entity.type
_entity.pdbx_description
1 polymer ?
#
loop_
_entity_poly.entity_id
_entity_poly.type
_entity_poly.pdbx_seq_one_letter_code
_entity_poly.pdbx_strand_id
1 'polypeptide(L)'
;MASTPDQAQPRPRALNYAWVIWLFSTLGFLFSVPGQTMGMGVYTDYFIEALGLTRTQLSLAYLVGTLLSAFCLPRAGRLFDQHGGRVMIAASSVLLALVLIYISQVDRLLALLSGSIAWAWLL
;
A
#
# COMPACT_ATOMS: atom_id res chain seq x y z
N MET A 1 -8.92 27.58 -53.92
CA MET A 1 -8.13 27.64 -52.66
C MET A 1 -8.41 26.38 -51.87
N ALA A 2 -7.62 25.32 -52.09
CA ALA A 2 -7.73 24.09 -51.32
C ALA A 2 -6.87 24.26 -50.05
N SER A 3 -7.49 24.15 -48.88
CA SER A 3 -6.82 24.16 -47.58
C SER A 3 -6.01 22.88 -47.42
N THR A 4 -4.69 23.00 -47.48
CA THR A 4 -3.75 21.93 -47.14
C THR A 4 -4.03 21.43 -45.72
N PRO A 5 -4.20 20.12 -45.48
CA PRO A 5 -4.38 19.60 -44.14
C PRO A 5 -3.11 19.81 -43.31
N ASP A 6 -3.29 20.36 -42.12
CA ASP A 6 -2.25 20.62 -41.11
C ASP A 6 -1.47 19.33 -40.82
N GLN A 7 -0.22 19.29 -41.31
CA GLN A 7 0.70 18.17 -41.10
C GLN A 7 1.17 18.22 -39.64
N ALA A 8 0.51 17.44 -38.78
CA ALA A 8 0.88 17.28 -37.38
C ALA A 8 2.36 16.88 -37.27
N GLN A 9 3.19 17.82 -36.82
CA GLN A 9 4.63 17.63 -36.66
C GLN A 9 4.91 16.45 -35.70
N PRO A 10 5.80 15.50 -36.04
CA PRO A 10 6.15 14.40 -35.16
C PRO A 10 6.97 14.94 -33.99
N ARG A 11 6.41 14.98 -32.77
CA ARG A 11 7.12 15.43 -31.55
C ARG A 11 8.29 14.49 -31.24
N PRO A 12 9.55 14.89 -31.51
CA PRO A 12 10.70 14.02 -31.29
C PRO A 12 11.31 14.39 -29.94
N ARG A 13 10.90 13.69 -28.85
CA ARG A 13 11.56 13.70 -27.52
C ARG A 13 10.88 12.82 -26.45
N ALA A 14 9.80 12.10 -26.77
CA ALA A 14 9.09 11.28 -25.78
C ALA A 14 9.79 9.96 -25.40
N LEU A 15 10.68 9.43 -26.26
CA LEU A 15 11.32 8.13 -26.04
C LEU A 15 12.21 8.07 -24.78
N ASN A 16 13.02 9.09 -24.49
CA ASN A 16 13.91 9.05 -23.32
C ASN A 16 13.15 9.18 -22.00
N TYR A 17 12.10 10.01 -21.96
CA TYR A 17 11.32 10.21 -20.74
C TYR A 17 10.41 9.00 -20.44
N ALA A 18 9.92 8.31 -21.47
CA ALA A 18 9.15 7.08 -21.31
C ALA A 18 9.97 5.96 -20.63
N TRP A 19 11.26 5.81 -20.98
CA TRP A 19 12.15 4.84 -20.31
C TRP A 19 12.34 5.12 -18.82
N VAL A 20 12.46 6.39 -18.45
CA VAL A 20 12.56 6.81 -17.05
C VAL A 20 11.27 6.47 -16.32
N ILE A 21 10.10 6.84 -16.87
CA ILE A 21 8.80 6.48 -16.27
C ILE A 21 8.66 4.97 -16.15
N TRP A 22 9.02 4.21 -17.17
CA TRP A 22 8.93 2.76 -17.17
C TRP A 22 9.77 2.13 -16.06
N LEU A 23 11.03 2.56 -15.92
CA LEU A 23 11.92 2.09 -14.85
C LEU A 23 11.33 2.39 -13.46
N PHE A 24 10.93 3.65 -13.21
CA PHE A 24 10.38 4.05 -11.92
C PHE A 24 9.02 3.41 -11.62
N SER A 25 8.20 3.15 -12.65
CA SER A 25 6.92 2.45 -12.50
C SER A 25 7.14 1.00 -12.12
N THR A 26 8.10 0.32 -12.75
CA THR A 26 8.49 -1.05 -12.41
C THR A 26 9.04 -1.13 -10.99
N LEU A 27 9.92 -0.19 -10.61
CA LEU A 27 10.45 -0.12 -9.24
C LEU A 27 9.35 0.15 -8.22
N GLY A 28 8.45 1.10 -8.50
CA GLY A 28 7.31 1.39 -7.63
C GLY A 28 6.39 0.18 -7.45
N PHE A 29 6.15 -0.57 -8.53
CA PHE A 29 5.41 -1.83 -8.47
C PHE A 29 6.12 -2.86 -7.60
N LEU A 30 7.43 -3.03 -7.77
CA LEU A 30 8.24 -3.96 -6.98
C LEU A 30 8.25 -3.59 -5.49
N PHE A 31 8.39 -2.31 -5.16
CA PHE A 31 8.34 -1.83 -3.77
C PHE A 31 6.94 -1.91 -3.16
N SER A 32 5.88 -2.02 -3.96
CA SER A 32 4.53 -2.23 -3.46
C SER A 32 4.27 -3.67 -3.00
N VAL A 33 5.07 -4.64 -3.46
CA VAL A 33 4.93 -6.08 -3.16
C VAL A 33 4.72 -6.39 -1.67
N PRO A 34 5.51 -5.88 -0.71
CA PRO A 34 5.29 -6.15 0.72
C PRO A 34 3.93 -5.65 1.24
N GLY A 35 3.33 -4.64 0.62
CA GLY A 35 1.99 -4.17 0.95
C GLY A 35 0.85 -4.90 0.23
N GLN A 36 1.18 -5.77 -0.73
CA GLN A 36 0.20 -6.58 -1.44
C GLN A 36 -0.10 -7.86 -0.66
N THR A 37 -1.27 -8.45 -0.93
CA THR A 37 -1.69 -9.72 -0.33
C THR A 37 -0.66 -10.83 -0.54
N MET A 38 0.02 -10.86 -1.69
CA MET A 38 1.08 -11.84 -1.96
C MET A 38 2.32 -11.65 -1.08
N GLY A 39 2.73 -10.40 -0.82
CA GLY A 39 3.90 -10.13 0.03
C GLY A 39 3.60 -10.35 1.51
N MET A 40 2.44 -9.87 1.98
CA MET A 40 1.98 -10.09 3.36
C MET A 40 1.75 -11.56 3.68
N GLY A 41 1.35 -12.36 2.69
CA GLY A 41 1.15 -13.81 2.82
C GLY A 41 2.38 -14.55 3.37
N VAL A 42 3.58 -14.14 2.97
CA VAL A 42 4.86 -14.74 3.43
C VAL A 42 5.11 -14.51 4.92
N TYR A 43 4.57 -13.42 5.48
CA TYR A 43 4.72 -13.05 6.89
C TYR A 43 3.61 -13.62 7.79
N THR A 44 2.61 -14.28 7.22
CA THR A 44 1.42 -14.80 7.94
C THR A 44 1.79 -15.70 9.12
N ASP A 45 2.66 -16.69 8.90
CA ASP A 45 3.05 -17.62 9.97
C ASP A 45 3.89 -16.91 11.05
N TYR A 46 4.72 -15.93 10.68
CA TYR A 46 5.45 -15.10 11.64
C TYR A 46 4.49 -14.26 12.51
N PHE A 47 3.41 -13.71 11.95
CA PHE A 47 2.41 -13.00 12.73
C PHE A 47 1.64 -13.93 13.67
N ILE A 48 1.31 -15.15 13.25
CA ILE A 48 0.66 -16.17 14.09
C ILE A 48 1.54 -16.47 15.31
N GLU A 49 2.84 -16.70 15.08
CA GLU A 49 3.78 -17.03 16.14
C GLU A 49 4.06 -15.84 17.07
N ALA A 50 4.32 -14.64 16.50
CA ALA A 50 4.66 -13.44 17.28
C ALA A 50 3.49 -12.89 18.09
N LEU A 51 2.26 -12.97 17.55
CA LEU A 51 1.06 -12.45 18.20
C LEU A 51 0.30 -13.52 19.01
N GLY A 52 0.71 -14.80 18.94
CA GLY A 52 -0.02 -15.91 19.53
C GLY A 52 -1.44 -16.08 18.96
N LEU A 53 -1.69 -15.62 17.73
CA LEU A 53 -3.01 -15.66 17.10
C LEU A 53 -3.29 -17.05 16.51
N THR A 54 -4.55 -17.45 16.47
CA THR A 54 -4.97 -18.59 15.65
C THR A 54 -5.09 -18.21 14.17
N ARG A 55 -4.91 -19.17 13.26
CA ARG A 55 -5.12 -18.97 11.81
C ARG A 55 -6.49 -18.34 11.49
N THR A 56 -7.53 -18.71 12.23
CA THR A 56 -8.89 -18.17 12.07
C THR A 56 -9.01 -16.71 12.50
N GLN A 57 -8.35 -16.32 13.60
CA GLN A 57 -8.34 -14.92 14.04
C GLN A 57 -7.62 -14.04 13.02
N LEU A 58 -6.51 -14.53 12.48
CA LEU A 58 -5.77 -13.81 11.45
C LEU A 58 -6.60 -13.68 10.17
N SER A 59 -7.26 -14.75 9.71
CA SER A 59 -8.11 -14.69 8.51
C SER A 59 -9.31 -13.75 8.68
N LEU A 60 -9.92 -13.72 9.87
CA LEU A 60 -10.97 -12.74 10.20
C LEU A 60 -10.43 -11.31 10.20
N ALA A 61 -9.23 -11.06 10.75
CA ALA A 61 -8.60 -9.75 10.69
C ALA A 61 -8.35 -9.29 9.25
N TYR A 62 -7.84 -10.19 8.39
CA TYR A 62 -7.70 -9.93 6.95
C TYR A 62 -9.05 -9.66 6.27
N LEU A 63 -10.10 -10.42 6.62
CA LEU A 63 -11.44 -10.22 6.06
C LEU A 63 -11.97 -8.83 6.42
N VAL A 64 -11.90 -8.44 7.69
CA VAL A 64 -12.34 -7.12 8.16
C VAL A 64 -11.52 -6.03 7.49
N GLY A 65 -10.19 -6.19 7.41
CA GLY A 65 -9.32 -5.23 6.71
C GLY A 65 -9.67 -5.09 5.23
N THR A 66 -10.00 -6.20 4.56
CA THR A 66 -10.41 -6.21 3.14
C THR A 66 -11.74 -5.50 2.95
N LEU A 67 -12.74 -5.76 3.81
CA LEU A 67 -14.04 -5.09 3.76
C LEU A 67 -13.92 -3.59 4.00
N LEU A 68 -13.11 -3.18 4.99
CA LEU A 68 -12.85 -1.77 5.27
C LEU A 68 -12.17 -1.09 4.07
N SER A 69 -11.21 -1.77 3.45
CA SER A 69 -10.54 -1.29 2.23
C SER A 69 -11.53 -1.15 1.06
N ALA A 70 -12.42 -2.13 0.87
CA ALA A 70 -13.47 -2.08 -0.15
C ALA A 70 -14.42 -0.90 0.07
N PHE A 71 -14.75 -0.57 1.32
CA PHE A 71 -15.57 0.60 1.64
C PHE A 71 -14.84 1.94 1.42
N CYS A 72 -13.52 1.95 1.58
CA CYS A 72 -12.68 3.12 1.31
C CYS A 72 -12.39 3.31 -0.19
N LEU A 73 -12.44 2.25 -1.00
CA LEU A 73 -12.10 2.26 -2.43
C LEU A 73 -12.87 3.32 -3.24
N PRO A 74 -14.20 3.48 -3.10
CA PRO A 74 -14.94 4.51 -3.83
C PRO A 74 -14.48 5.94 -3.51
N ARG A 75 -14.09 6.18 -2.25
CA ARG A 75 -13.56 7.49 -1.83
C ARG A 75 -12.15 7.70 -2.36
N ALA A 76 -11.31 6.67 -2.30
CA ALA A 76 -9.96 6.71 -2.86
C ALA A 76 -9.98 6.95 -4.38
N GLY A 77 -10.93 6.33 -5.10
CA GLY A 77 -11.13 6.57 -6.54
C GLY A 77 -11.48 8.02 -6.85
N ARG A 78 -12.43 8.63 -6.11
CA ARG A 78 -12.74 10.06 -6.30
C ARG A 78 -11.55 10.96 -6.01
N LEU A 79 -10.75 10.66 -4.99
CA LEU A 79 -9.54 11.42 -4.67
C LEU A 79 -8.50 11.29 -5.79
N PHE A 80 -8.37 10.10 -6.40
CA PHE A 80 -7.50 9.85 -7.54
C PHE A 80 -7.91 10.69 -8.74
N ASP A 81 -9.20 10.72 -9.05
CA ASP A 81 -9.73 11.49 -10.19
C ASP A 81 -9.53 13.00 -10.00
N GLN A 82 -9.60 13.49 -8.77
CA GLN A 82 -9.44 14.92 -8.44
C GLN A 82 -7.98 15.39 -8.37
N HIS A 83 -7.10 14.61 -7.74
CA HIS A 83 -5.70 15.02 -7.47
C HIS A 83 -4.70 14.46 -8.51
N GLY A 84 -5.17 13.55 -9.37
CA GLY A 84 -4.37 12.90 -10.40
C GLY A 84 -3.38 11.86 -9.86
N GLY A 85 -2.83 11.07 -10.77
CA GLY A 85 -1.95 9.94 -10.42
C GLY A 85 -0.63 10.32 -9.75
N ARG A 86 -0.07 11.51 -10.03
CA ARG A 86 1.22 11.94 -9.47
C ARG A 86 1.18 12.09 -7.95
N VAL A 87 0.12 12.76 -7.45
CA VAL A 87 -0.07 12.97 -6.00
C VAL A 87 -0.47 11.66 -5.34
N MET A 88 -1.34 10.86 -5.97
CA MET A 88 -1.77 9.59 -5.37
C MET A 88 -0.61 8.60 -5.20
N ILE A 89 0.29 8.48 -6.19
CA ILE A 89 1.45 7.57 -6.09
C ILE A 89 2.32 7.96 -4.88
N ALA A 90 2.62 9.25 -4.71
CA ALA A 90 3.41 9.73 -3.58
C ALA A 90 2.70 9.47 -2.24
N ALA A 91 1.41 9.85 -2.14
CA ALA A 91 0.62 9.67 -0.93
C ALA A 91 0.48 8.19 -0.54
N SER A 92 0.22 7.31 -1.52
CA SER A 92 0.08 5.87 -1.28
C SER A 92 1.40 5.23 -0.85
N SER A 93 2.52 5.69 -1.42
CA SER A 93 3.86 5.22 -1.04
C SER A 93 4.20 5.61 0.41
N VAL A 94 3.89 6.84 0.82
CA VAL A 94 4.06 7.31 2.20
C VAL A 94 3.16 6.52 3.16
N LEU A 95 1.89 6.34 2.81
CA LEU A 95 0.95 5.58 3.62
C LEU A 95 1.41 4.12 3.79
N LEU A 96 1.88 3.49 2.71
CA LEU A 96 2.45 2.15 2.76
C LEU A 96 3.67 2.10 3.69
N ALA A 97 4.60 3.04 3.58
CA ALA A 97 5.77 3.10 4.46
C ALA A 97 5.36 3.23 5.94
N LEU A 98 4.38 4.07 6.26
CA LEU A 98 3.85 4.21 7.62
C LEU A 98 3.24 2.91 8.14
N VAL A 99 2.46 2.20 7.31
CA VAL A 99 1.89 0.90 7.67
C VAL A 99 2.97 -0.14 7.93
N LEU A 100 4.02 -0.19 7.10
CA LEU A 100 5.14 -1.12 7.30
C LEU A 100 5.90 -0.82 8.60
N ILE A 101 6.14 0.47 8.91
CA ILE A 101 6.75 0.88 10.18
C ILE A 101 5.85 0.48 11.35
N TYR A 102 4.54 0.68 11.24
CA TYR A 102 3.58 0.28 12.27
C TYR A 102 3.62 -1.23 12.53
N ILE A 103 3.55 -2.05 11.47
CA ILE A 103 3.64 -3.51 11.57
C ILE A 103 4.96 -3.94 12.20
N SER A 104 6.07 -3.27 11.87
CA SER A 104 7.37 -3.55 12.50
C SER A 104 7.44 -3.26 14.00
N GLN A 105 6.50 -2.49 14.57
CA GLN A 105 6.45 -2.15 16.00
C GLN A 105 5.37 -2.91 16.77
N VAL A 106 4.59 -3.75 16.09
CA VAL A 106 3.49 -4.51 16.69
C VAL A 106 3.94 -5.37 17.86
N ASP A 107 5.10 -6.00 17.78
CA ASP A 107 5.63 -6.84 18.87
C ASP A 107 5.91 -6.04 20.14
N ARG A 108 6.45 -4.82 20.02
CA ARG A 108 6.66 -3.92 21.18
C ARG A 108 5.35 -3.43 21.77
N LEU A 109 4.36 -3.12 20.92
CA LEU A 109 3.02 -2.73 21.36
C LEU A 109 2.36 -3.86 22.16
N LEU A 110 2.46 -5.11 21.69
CA LEU A 110 1.97 -6.26 22.43
C LEU A 110 2.72 -6.49 23.74
N ALA A 111 4.04 -6.33 23.76
CA ALA A 111 4.84 -6.43 24.97
C ALA A 111 4.44 -5.35 26.01
N LEU A 112 4.16 -4.13 25.55
CA LEU A 112 3.72 -3.03 26.42
C LEU A 112 2.31 -3.27 26.99
N LEU A 113 1.38 -3.78 26.16
CA LEU A 113 0.02 -4.09 26.55
C LEU A 113 -0.05 -5.29 27.49
N SER A 114 0.67 -6.38 27.19
CA SER A 114 0.76 -7.54 28.09
C SER A 114 1.39 -7.18 29.43
N GLY A 115 2.44 -6.33 29.43
CA GLY A 115 2.99 -5.76 30.66
C GLY A 115 1.94 -4.98 31.44
N SER A 116 1.20 -4.08 30.80
CA SER A 116 0.17 -3.26 31.45
C SER A 116 -1.02 -4.07 32.00
N ILE A 117 -1.43 -5.11 31.28
CA ILE A 117 -2.49 -6.04 31.72
C ILE A 117 -1.98 -6.88 32.90
N ALA A 118 -0.73 -7.36 32.88
CA ALA A 118 -0.14 -8.08 34.01
C ALA A 118 -0.08 -7.24 35.29
N TRP A 119 0.19 -5.94 35.19
CA TRP A 119 0.10 -5.00 36.32
C TRP A 119 -1.33 -4.81 36.83
N ALA A 120 -2.34 -4.86 35.95
CA ALA A 120 -3.74 -4.73 36.32
C ALA A 120 -4.33 -5.98 37.01
N TRP A 121 -3.74 -7.17 36.79
CA TRP A 121 -4.12 -8.41 37.48
C TRP A 121 -3.39 -8.62 38.82
N LEU A 122 -2.39 -7.79 39.14
CA LEU A 122 -1.62 -7.83 40.39
C LEU A 122 -2.11 -6.82 41.45
N LEU A 123 -3.16 -6.04 41.15
CA LEU A 123 -3.88 -5.14 42.05
C LEU A 123 -5.29 -5.68 42.32
#